data_AF-A0A964Q0S0-F1
#
_entry.id   AF-A0A964Q0S0-F1
#
_cell.length_a   1.000
_cell.length_b   1.000
_cell.length_c   1.000
_cell.angle_alpha   90.00
_cell.angle_beta   90.00
_cell.angle_gamma   90.00
#
_symmetry.space_group_name_H-M   'P 1'
#
loop_
_entity.id
_entity.type
_entity.pdbx_description
1 polymer ?
#
loop_
_entity_poly.entity_id
_entity_poly.type
_entity_poly.pdbx_seq_one_letter_code
_entity_poly.pdbx_strand_id
1 'polypeptide(L)'
;MARTLTLLFRRDPSRDRHEEKIPFEGYQIMWPDGLPAQVAVDALCKHGQRLLGLGKYLKDCSEKLIDLKFFPLVSREDNLTRLPGHRIRRFFVQRSGNQGRIHFMDGTPTTVVAEIGRDEADVINWLGIPNLGEGELQWFDLGATLSEADFTEKKKVRKVGREGKYGVYSSTPWDKIFSQSSVS
;
A
#
# COMPACT_ATOMS: atom_id res chain seq x y z
N MET A 1 -17.31 2.98 9.21
CA MET A 1 -17.40 2.88 7.73
C MET A 1 -16.02 2.58 7.18
N ALA A 2 -15.90 1.77 6.12
CA ALA A 2 -14.60 1.43 5.53
C ALA A 2 -14.05 2.60 4.71
N ARG A 3 -12.74 2.84 4.79
CA ARG A 3 -12.00 3.78 3.93
C ARG A 3 -11.33 3.00 2.83
N THR A 4 -11.43 3.46 1.59
CA THR A 4 -10.93 2.71 0.43
C THR A 4 -9.86 3.49 -0.31
N LEU A 5 -8.75 2.82 -0.62
CA LEU A 5 -7.71 3.31 -1.51
C LEU A 5 -7.66 2.44 -2.76
N THR A 6 -7.98 3.00 -3.92
CA THR A 6 -7.90 2.28 -5.20
C THR A 6 -6.53 2.47 -5.83
N LEU A 7 -5.87 1.37 -6.19
CA LEU A 7 -4.55 1.36 -6.82
C LEU A 7 -4.56 0.47 -8.06
N LEU A 8 -3.80 0.88 -9.07
CA LEU A 8 -3.48 0.06 -10.23
C LEU A 8 -2.24 -0.78 -9.94
N PHE A 9 -2.37 -2.08 -10.15
CA PHE A 9 -1.25 -3.01 -10.19
C PHE A 9 -0.95 -3.32 -11.65
N ARG A 10 0.22 -2.91 -12.13
CA ARG A 10 0.71 -3.21 -13.48
C ARG A 10 1.82 -4.24 -13.38
N ARG A 11 1.70 -5.35 -14.10
CA ARG A 11 2.72 -6.40 -14.16
C ARG A 11 4.03 -5.84 -14.72
N ASP A 12 5.12 -6.13 -14.02
CA ASP A 12 6.47 -5.77 -14.41
C ASP A 12 7.41 -6.97 -14.19
N PRO A 13 7.72 -7.75 -15.24
CA PRO A 13 8.59 -8.93 -15.14
C PRO A 13 9.99 -8.63 -14.62
N SER A 14 10.49 -7.39 -14.77
CA SER A 14 11.80 -7.02 -14.24
C SER A 14 11.84 -6.99 -12.71
N ARG A 15 10.66 -6.96 -12.06
CA ARG A 15 10.49 -6.95 -10.61
C ARG A 15 10.15 -8.33 -10.04
N ASP A 16 10.21 -9.38 -10.85
CA ASP A 16 9.98 -10.74 -10.39
C ASP A 16 11.01 -11.12 -9.33
N ARG A 17 10.54 -11.75 -8.27
CA ARG A 17 11.39 -12.20 -7.16
C ARG A 17 11.24 -13.69 -6.97
N HIS A 18 12.35 -14.33 -6.63
CA HIS A 18 12.36 -15.71 -6.18
C HIS A 18 12.76 -15.72 -4.71
N GLU A 19 11.79 -15.98 -3.83
CA GLU A 19 12.03 -16.23 -2.41
C GLU A 19 11.63 -17.67 -2.11
N GLU A 20 12.58 -18.45 -1.56
CA GLU A 20 12.34 -19.77 -0.97
C GLU A 20 11.47 -20.72 -1.82
N LYS A 21 11.79 -20.82 -3.13
CA LYS A 21 11.12 -21.65 -4.15
C LYS A 21 9.73 -21.19 -4.61
N ILE A 22 9.24 -20.02 -4.17
CA ILE A 22 7.98 -19.45 -4.66
C ILE A 22 8.30 -18.30 -5.62
N PRO A 23 7.88 -18.36 -6.89
CA PRO A 23 7.97 -17.23 -7.79
C PRO A 23 6.94 -16.17 -7.37
N PHE A 24 7.41 -14.94 -7.17
CA PHE A 24 6.58 -13.77 -6.93
C PHE A 24 6.60 -12.90 -8.17
N GLU A 25 5.44 -12.73 -8.79
CA GLU A 25 5.27 -11.79 -9.88
C GLU A 25 5.47 -10.35 -9.38
N GLY A 26 6.35 -9.63 -10.07
CA GLY A 26 6.60 -8.23 -9.86
C GLY A 26 5.47 -7.36 -10.41
N TYR A 27 5.05 -6.39 -9.61
CA TYR A 27 4.08 -5.38 -10.00
C TYR A 27 4.60 -3.98 -9.68
N GLN A 28 4.35 -3.05 -10.60
CA GLN A 28 4.42 -1.62 -10.35
C GLN A 28 3.07 -1.15 -9.79
N ILE A 29 3.10 -0.49 -8.64
CA ILE A 29 1.91 0.04 -8.00
C ILE A 29 1.76 1.50 -8.36
N MET A 30 0.60 1.82 -8.90
CA MET A 30 0.29 3.09 -9.53
C MET A 30 -1.03 3.60 -8.98
N TRP A 31 -1.22 4.91 -9.00
CA TRP A 31 -2.52 5.53 -8.87
C TRP A 31 -3.38 5.21 -10.11
N PRO A 32 -4.73 5.29 -10.00
CA PRO A 32 -5.62 5.05 -11.16
C PRO A 32 -5.42 6.02 -12.33
N ASP A 33 -4.77 7.15 -12.11
CA ASP A 33 -4.38 8.11 -13.15
C ASP A 33 -3.12 7.68 -13.94
N GLY A 34 -2.44 6.62 -13.48
CA GLY A 34 -1.22 6.09 -14.08
C GLY A 34 0.06 6.72 -13.55
N LEU A 35 0.02 7.50 -12.47
CA LEU A 35 1.23 7.97 -11.78
C LEU A 35 1.72 6.92 -10.78
N PRO A 36 3.04 6.75 -10.57
CA PRO A 36 3.56 5.87 -9.53
C PRO A 36 3.06 6.27 -8.14
N ALA A 37 2.69 5.29 -7.31
CA ALA A 37 2.43 5.51 -5.89
C ALA A 37 3.77 5.62 -5.12
N GLN A 38 3.85 6.46 -4.10
CA GLN A 38 5.06 6.60 -3.30
C GLN A 38 5.33 5.39 -2.37
N VAL A 39 6.50 5.44 -1.73
CA VAL A 39 7.18 4.32 -1.05
C VAL A 39 6.32 3.65 0.03
N ALA A 40 5.53 4.41 0.79
CA ALA A 40 4.70 3.85 1.85
C ALA A 40 3.63 2.88 1.29
N VAL A 41 3.00 3.24 0.17
CA VAL A 41 1.99 2.42 -0.50
C VAL A 41 2.64 1.21 -1.15
N ASP A 42 3.80 1.38 -1.77
CA ASP A 42 4.57 0.30 -2.38
C ASP A 42 4.98 -0.75 -1.32
N ALA A 43 5.51 -0.32 -0.17
CA ALA A 43 5.85 -1.19 0.94
C ALA A 43 4.61 -1.92 1.51
N LEU A 44 3.50 -1.20 1.68
CA LEU A 44 2.25 -1.79 2.17
C LEU A 44 1.71 -2.86 1.23
N CYS A 45 1.73 -2.60 -0.07
CA CYS A 45 1.23 -3.53 -1.08
C CYS A 45 2.16 -4.73 -1.27
N LYS A 46 3.48 -4.56 -1.14
CA LYS A 46 4.44 -5.69 -1.11
C LYS A 46 4.16 -6.63 0.06
N HIS A 47 3.97 -6.08 1.26
CA HIS A 47 3.49 -6.87 2.41
C HIS A 47 2.10 -7.48 2.11
N GLY A 48 1.21 -6.69 1.51
CA GLY A 48 -0.15 -7.06 1.15
C GLY A 48 -0.26 -8.20 0.13
N GLN A 49 0.69 -8.35 -0.80
CA GLN A 49 0.66 -9.43 -1.80
C GLN A 49 0.63 -10.80 -1.14
N ARG A 50 1.45 -11.00 -0.11
CA ARG A 50 1.45 -12.22 0.71
C ARG A 50 0.32 -12.20 1.73
N LEU A 51 0.17 -11.10 2.48
CA LEU A 51 -0.72 -11.03 3.65
C LEU A 51 -2.21 -11.03 3.30
N LEU A 52 -2.58 -10.35 2.22
CA LEU A 52 -3.96 -10.17 1.74
C LEU A 52 -4.29 -11.07 0.55
N GLY A 53 -3.33 -11.87 0.07
CA GLY A 53 -3.55 -12.81 -1.04
C GLY A 53 -3.79 -12.12 -2.38
N LEU A 54 -3.20 -10.94 -2.60
CA LEU A 54 -3.38 -10.18 -3.85
C LEU A 54 -2.94 -10.98 -5.08
N GLY A 55 -1.98 -11.89 -4.93
CA GLY A 55 -1.51 -12.74 -6.04
C GLY A 55 -2.64 -13.50 -6.76
N LYS A 56 -3.72 -13.89 -6.05
CA LYS A 56 -4.88 -14.54 -6.69
C LYS A 56 -5.60 -13.61 -7.67
N TYR A 57 -5.70 -12.32 -7.34
CA TYR A 57 -6.39 -11.33 -8.17
C TYR A 57 -5.55 -10.84 -9.35
N LEU A 58 -4.23 -10.98 -9.24
CA LEU A 58 -3.27 -10.42 -10.18
C LEU A 58 -2.71 -11.46 -11.16
N LYS A 59 -2.81 -12.76 -10.83
CA LYS A 59 -2.33 -13.86 -11.68
C LYS A 59 -2.80 -13.70 -13.12
N ASP A 60 -1.86 -13.83 -14.06
CA ASP A 60 -2.06 -13.76 -15.50
C ASP A 60 -2.66 -12.43 -16.01
N CYS A 61 -2.70 -11.38 -15.18
CA CYS A 61 -3.19 -10.06 -15.55
C CYS A 61 -2.03 -9.10 -15.82
N SER A 62 -2.06 -8.39 -16.94
CA SER A 62 -1.11 -7.31 -17.23
C SER A 62 -1.37 -6.07 -16.35
N GLU A 63 -2.64 -5.77 -16.08
CA GLU A 63 -3.06 -4.65 -15.24
C GLU A 63 -4.35 -4.98 -14.49
N LYS A 64 -4.47 -4.53 -13.24
CA LYS A 64 -5.71 -4.64 -12.45
C LYS A 64 -5.87 -3.50 -11.45
N LEU A 65 -7.09 -2.99 -11.32
CA LEU A 65 -7.45 -2.08 -10.22
C LEU A 65 -7.87 -2.89 -8.99
N ILE A 66 -7.26 -2.54 -7.87
CA ILE A 66 -7.48 -3.17 -6.56
C ILE A 66 -7.91 -2.10 -5.57
N ASP A 67 -8.98 -2.38 -4.83
CA ASP A 67 -9.43 -1.57 -3.71
C ASP A 67 -8.83 -2.13 -2.41
N LEU A 68 -7.95 -1.35 -1.78
CA LEU A 68 -7.49 -1.60 -0.41
C LEU A 68 -8.51 -1.02 0.57
N LYS A 69 -9.16 -1.89 1.33
CA LYS A 69 -10.21 -1.55 2.28
C LYS A 69 -9.65 -1.51 3.70
N PHE A 70 -9.69 -0.34 4.29
CA PHE A 70 -9.31 -0.07 5.67
C PHE A 70 -10.58 0.01 6.53
N PHE A 71 -10.69 -0.87 7.52
CA PHE A 71 -11.80 -0.90 8.47
C PHE A 71 -11.27 -0.45 9.83
N PRO A 72 -11.53 0.81 10.26
CA PRO A 72 -11.11 1.25 11.58
C PRO A 72 -11.85 0.45 12.66
N LEU A 73 -11.11 0.09 13.70
CA LEU A 73 -11.62 -0.64 14.87
C LEU A 73 -11.53 0.24 16.10
N VAL A 74 -12.41 -0.02 17.06
CA VAL A 74 -12.37 0.67 18.36
C VAL A 74 -11.28 0.06 19.23
N SER A 75 -11.13 -1.27 19.17
CA SER A 75 -10.19 -2.01 20.01
C SER A 75 -9.51 -3.14 19.25
N ARG A 76 -8.46 -3.70 19.86
CA ARG A 76 -7.79 -4.90 19.37
C ARG A 76 -8.70 -6.12 19.44
N GLU A 77 -9.63 -6.15 20.38
CA GLU A 77 -10.48 -7.27 20.74
C GLU A 77 -11.75 -7.35 19.88
N ASP A 78 -12.03 -6.32 19.07
CA ASP A 78 -13.18 -6.29 18.16
C ASP A 78 -13.22 -7.53 17.26
N ASN A 79 -14.41 -7.97 16.86
CA ASN A 79 -14.54 -9.08 15.91
C ASN A 79 -13.80 -8.77 14.60
N LEU A 80 -13.09 -9.76 14.04
CA LEU A 80 -12.45 -9.61 12.75
C LEU A 80 -13.51 -9.30 11.68
N THR A 81 -13.29 -8.23 10.93
CA THR A 81 -14.12 -7.85 9.79
C THR A 81 -14.21 -9.02 8.83
N ARG A 82 -15.43 -9.41 8.45
CA ARG A 82 -15.67 -10.52 7.52
C ARG A 82 -16.01 -9.98 6.14
N LEU A 83 -15.21 -10.37 5.15
CA LEU A 83 -15.47 -10.12 3.74
C LEU A 83 -15.41 -11.45 2.99
N PRO A 84 -16.57 -12.04 2.58
CA PRO A 84 -16.62 -13.39 2.04
C PRO A 84 -15.68 -13.61 0.86
N GLY A 85 -14.81 -14.62 0.94
CA GLY A 85 -13.85 -14.94 -0.12
C GLY A 85 -12.60 -14.06 -0.16
N HIS A 86 -12.46 -13.11 0.78
CA HIS A 86 -11.31 -12.21 0.87
C HIS A 86 -10.51 -12.47 2.15
N ARG A 87 -9.18 -12.30 2.08
CA ARG A 87 -8.32 -12.33 3.26
C ARG A 87 -8.37 -10.98 3.95
N ILE A 88 -8.58 -11.01 5.26
CA ILE A 88 -8.57 -9.85 6.14
C ILE A 88 -7.46 -10.04 7.19
N ARG A 89 -6.71 -8.98 7.47
CA ARG A 89 -5.60 -8.97 8.42
C ARG A 89 -5.68 -7.76 9.33
N ARG A 90 -5.41 -7.97 10.63
CA ARG A 90 -5.44 -6.94 11.66
C ARG A 90 -4.07 -6.33 11.89
N PHE A 91 -4.06 -5.02 12.01
CA PHE A 91 -2.88 -4.20 12.28
C PHE A 91 -3.27 -3.04 13.21
N PHE A 92 -2.26 -2.30 13.65
CA PHE A 92 -2.47 -0.94 14.13
C PHE A 92 -1.48 0.03 13.47
N VAL A 93 -1.87 1.28 13.38
CA VAL A 93 -0.97 2.39 13.04
C VAL A 93 -0.73 3.19 14.31
N GLN A 94 0.52 3.55 14.59
CA GLN A 94 0.90 4.41 15.71
C GLN A 94 1.55 5.69 15.19
N ARG A 95 1.16 6.84 15.75
CA ARG A 95 1.73 8.13 15.39
C ARG A 95 2.95 8.45 16.26
N SER A 96 4.02 8.90 15.61
CA SER A 96 5.16 9.56 16.25
C SER A 96 5.59 10.77 15.43
N GLY A 97 5.43 11.96 15.99
CA GLY A 97 5.57 13.24 15.30
C GLY A 97 4.68 13.33 14.07
N ASN A 98 5.31 13.49 12.90
CA ASN A 98 4.63 13.54 11.60
C ASN A 98 4.47 12.17 10.94
N GLN A 99 4.94 11.09 11.57
CA GLN A 99 4.95 9.76 11.00
C GLN A 99 3.85 8.89 11.59
N GLY A 100 3.23 8.08 10.74
CA GLY A 100 2.45 6.91 11.14
C GLY A 100 3.16 5.64 10.72
N ARG A 101 3.48 4.77 11.67
CA ARG A 101 4.07 3.45 11.40
C ARG A 101 3.01 2.37 11.57
N ILE A 102 2.95 1.43 10.64
CA ILE A 102 2.07 0.26 10.76
C ILE A 102 2.79 -0.86 11.50
N HIS A 103 2.08 -1.52 12.40
CA HIS A 103 2.55 -2.65 13.19
C HIS A 103 1.63 -3.85 13.02
N PHE A 104 2.22 -5.04 13.10
CA PHE A 104 1.48 -6.30 13.22
C PHE A 104 0.74 -6.36 14.56
N MET A 105 -0.26 -7.25 14.65
CA MET A 105 -1.07 -7.44 15.86
C MET A 105 -0.25 -7.81 17.11
N ASP A 106 0.92 -8.43 16.93
CA ASP A 106 1.85 -8.77 18.02
C ASP A 106 2.74 -7.59 18.47
N GLY A 107 2.61 -6.42 17.84
CA GLY A 107 3.42 -5.23 18.13
C GLY A 107 4.65 -5.07 17.23
N THR A 108 5.00 -6.08 16.44
CA THR A 108 6.18 -6.03 15.56
C THR A 108 5.99 -4.92 14.51
N PRO A 109 6.93 -3.96 14.40
CA PRO A 109 6.84 -2.91 13.40
C PRO A 109 6.96 -3.49 11.99
N THR A 110 6.11 -3.03 11.08
CA THR A 110 6.32 -3.25 9.65
C THR A 110 7.33 -2.23 9.11
N THR A 111 7.80 -2.44 7.88
CA THR A 111 8.61 -1.45 7.16
C THR A 111 7.77 -0.28 6.62
N VAL A 112 6.45 -0.28 6.82
CA VAL A 112 5.55 0.74 6.30
C VAL A 112 5.50 1.93 7.25
N VAL A 113 6.03 3.06 6.79
CA VAL A 113 5.97 4.35 7.46
C VAL A 113 5.42 5.36 6.46
N ALA A 114 4.41 6.12 6.87
CA ALA A 114 3.88 7.24 6.09
C ALA A 114 4.06 8.55 6.87
N GLU A 115 4.46 9.61 6.18
CA GLU A 115 4.91 10.88 6.76
C GLU A 115 4.09 12.06 6.23
N ILE A 116 3.46 12.79 7.15
CA ILE A 116 2.68 13.99 6.86
C ILE A 116 3.59 15.06 6.23
N GLY A 117 3.15 15.60 5.09
CA GLY A 117 3.89 16.62 4.33
C GLY A 117 4.91 16.05 3.35
N ARG A 118 5.14 14.73 3.36
CA ARG A 118 6.03 14.04 2.43
C ARG A 118 5.28 13.07 1.51
N ASP A 119 4.53 12.14 2.11
CA ASP A 119 3.74 11.15 1.37
C ASP A 119 2.42 11.76 0.87
N GLU A 120 1.75 11.08 -0.08
CA GLU A 120 0.52 11.59 -0.66
C GLU A 120 -0.60 11.72 0.39
N ALA A 121 -1.28 12.86 0.38
CA ALA A 121 -2.37 13.16 1.30
C ALA A 121 -3.46 12.08 1.32
N ASP A 122 -3.75 11.44 0.18
CA ASP A 122 -4.72 10.35 0.10
C ASP A 122 -4.35 9.17 0.99
N VAL A 123 -3.05 8.81 1.04
CA VAL A 123 -2.53 7.70 1.84
C VAL A 123 -2.58 8.07 3.32
N ILE A 124 -2.12 9.28 3.63
CA ILE A 124 -2.11 9.84 5.00
C ILE A 124 -3.53 9.86 5.59
N ASN A 125 -4.49 10.37 4.83
CA ASN A 125 -5.89 10.46 5.24
C ASN A 125 -6.56 9.07 5.29
N TRP A 126 -6.23 8.19 4.36
CA TRP A 126 -6.73 6.82 4.33
C TRP A 126 -6.24 6.00 5.54
N LEU A 127 -4.99 6.18 5.97
CA LEU A 127 -4.48 5.60 7.21
C LEU A 127 -5.07 6.28 8.45
N GLY A 128 -5.46 7.55 8.36
CA GLY A 128 -6.04 8.32 9.47
C GLY A 128 -5.01 8.96 10.39
N ILE A 129 -3.75 9.03 9.97
CA ILE A 129 -2.65 9.56 10.78
C ILE A 129 -2.94 10.98 11.31
N PRO A 130 -3.56 11.92 10.54
CA PRO A 130 -3.86 13.25 11.05
C PRO A 130 -4.82 13.29 12.25
N ASN A 131 -5.62 12.24 12.43
CA ASN A 131 -6.61 12.16 13.51
C ASN A 131 -6.04 11.58 14.82
N LEU A 132 -4.78 11.14 14.81
CA LEU A 132 -4.11 10.57 15.98
C LEU A 132 -3.28 11.64 16.67
N GLY A 133 -3.30 11.66 18.00
CA GLY A 133 -2.36 12.39 18.84
C GLY A 133 -0.97 11.75 18.86
N GLU A 134 -0.02 12.41 19.51
CA GLU A 134 1.33 11.87 19.69
C GLU A 134 1.28 10.55 20.49
N GLY A 135 1.91 9.49 19.97
CA GLY A 135 1.92 8.16 20.59
C GLY A 135 0.61 7.39 20.48
N GLU A 136 -0.47 8.02 20.00
CA GLU A 136 -1.78 7.39 19.83
C GLU A 136 -1.73 6.33 18.72
N LEU A 137 -2.51 5.27 18.93
CA LEU A 137 -2.65 4.19 17.98
C LEU A 137 -4.09 4.05 17.49
N GLN A 138 -4.23 3.52 16.28
CA GLN A 138 -5.52 3.15 15.71
C GLN A 138 -5.46 1.72 15.21
N TRP A 139 -6.34 0.87 15.77
CA TRP A 139 -6.55 -0.49 15.28
C TRP A 139 -7.32 -0.49 13.98
N PHE A 140 -6.99 -1.44 13.10
CA PHE A 140 -7.72 -1.63 11.86
C PHE A 140 -7.61 -3.03 11.30
N ASP A 141 -8.65 -3.42 10.58
CA ASP A 141 -8.59 -4.54 9.66
C ASP A 141 -8.32 -4.03 8.25
N LEU A 142 -7.45 -4.73 7.54
CA LEU A 142 -7.09 -4.45 6.15
C LEU A 142 -7.51 -5.61 5.26
N GLY A 143 -8.18 -5.28 4.16
CA GLY A 143 -8.59 -6.22 3.12
C GLY A 143 -8.33 -5.68 1.72
N ALA A 144 -8.46 -6.55 0.73
CA ALA A 144 -8.35 -6.15 -0.67
C ALA A 144 -9.42 -6.83 -1.53
N THR A 145 -10.01 -6.06 -2.45
CA THR A 145 -10.97 -6.54 -3.44
C THR A 145 -10.58 -6.06 -4.83
N LEU A 146 -11.12 -6.72 -5.86
CA LEU A 146 -11.15 -6.10 -7.19
C LEU A 146 -11.93 -4.79 -7.12
N SER A 147 -11.46 -3.76 -7.82
CA SER A 147 -12.22 -2.53 -8.00
C SER A 147 -13.27 -2.73 -9.10
N GLU A 148 -14.47 -2.22 -8.89
CA GLU A 148 -15.51 -2.12 -9.94
C GLU A 148 -15.31 -0.88 -10.83
N ALA A 149 -14.34 -0.03 -10.52
CA ALA A 149 -14.09 1.19 -11.27
C ALA A 149 -13.43 0.89 -12.62
N ASP A 150 -13.94 1.53 -13.68
CA ASP A 150 -13.30 1.48 -14.99
C ASP A 150 -12.13 2.47 -15.09
N PHE A 151 -11.04 2.00 -15.70
CA PHE A 151 -9.77 2.74 -15.84
C PHE A 151 -9.94 4.05 -16.60
N THR A 152 -10.89 4.08 -17.54
CA THR A 152 -11.19 5.21 -18.44
C THR A 152 -11.88 6.37 -17.75
N GLU A 153 -12.69 6.13 -16.71
CA GLU A 153 -13.46 7.17 -16.03
C GLU A 153 -12.60 7.96 -15.02
N LYS A 154 -11.73 7.28 -14.27
CA LYS A 154 -10.94 7.92 -13.20
C LYS A 154 -9.77 8.78 -13.71
N LYS A 155 -9.29 8.55 -14.95
CA LYS A 155 -8.23 9.37 -15.58
C LYS A 155 -8.65 10.83 -15.78
N LYS A 156 -9.96 11.10 -15.93
CA LYS A 156 -10.49 12.47 -16.13
C LYS A 156 -10.57 13.27 -14.83
N VAL A 157 -10.90 12.62 -13.70
CA VAL A 157 -11.24 13.33 -12.45
C VAL A 157 -10.00 13.88 -11.73
N ARG A 158 -8.85 13.18 -11.78
CA ARG A 158 -7.63 13.62 -11.06
C ARG A 158 -6.75 14.61 -11.81
N LYS A 159 -6.86 14.70 -13.13
CA LYS A 159 -6.03 15.61 -13.94
C LYS A 159 -6.30 17.10 -13.63
N VAL A 160 -7.49 17.41 -13.11
CA VAL A 160 -7.92 18.79 -12.80
C VAL A 160 -7.38 19.29 -11.44
N GLY A 161 -6.90 18.40 -10.55
CA GLY A 161 -6.57 18.77 -9.17
C GLY A 161 -5.08 18.81 -8.78
N ARG A 162 -4.14 18.55 -9.69
CA ARG A 162 -2.73 18.29 -9.35
C ARG A 162 -1.71 19.06 -10.20
N GLU A 163 -1.98 20.31 -10.56
CA GLU A 163 -0.93 21.24 -10.99
C GLU A 163 -0.16 21.74 -9.76
N GLY A 164 0.73 20.91 -9.23
CA GLY A 164 1.57 21.22 -8.08
C GLY A 164 2.86 20.39 -8.14
N LYS A 165 3.92 21.05 -8.62
CA LYS A 165 5.33 20.63 -8.71
C LYS A 165 5.72 19.39 -7.90
N TYR A 166 5.97 18.26 -8.56
CA TYR A 166 6.77 17.18 -8.00
C TYR A 166 8.21 17.33 -8.48
N GLY A 167 9.12 17.56 -7.53
CA GLY A 167 10.55 17.50 -7.77
C GLY A 167 10.97 16.10 -8.17
N VAL A 168 11.85 16.03 -9.16
CA VAL A 168 12.55 14.82 -9.60
C VAL A 168 13.27 14.23 -8.38
N TYR A 169 12.81 13.08 -7.88
CA TYR A 169 13.49 12.38 -6.80
C TYR A 169 14.69 11.63 -7.39
N SER A 170 15.89 12.15 -7.11
CA SER A 170 17.15 11.46 -7.30
C SER A 170 17.22 10.21 -6.42
N SER A 171 17.75 9.13 -7.01
CA SER A 171 18.11 7.84 -6.41
C SER A 171 18.30 7.83 -4.89
N THR A 172 17.58 6.96 -4.19
CA THR A 172 17.81 6.71 -2.76
C THR A 172 18.90 5.64 -2.56
N PRO A 173 19.54 5.56 -1.36
CA PRO A 173 20.73 4.73 -1.13
C PRO A 173 20.56 3.22 -1.33
N TRP A 174 19.33 2.73 -1.50
CA TRP A 174 19.02 1.31 -1.70
C TRP A 174 19.39 0.78 -3.10
N ASP A 175 19.50 1.65 -4.11
CA ASP A 175 19.89 1.25 -5.47
C ASP A 175 21.36 0.84 -5.58
N LYS A 176 22.20 1.17 -4.59
CA LYS A 176 23.63 0.81 -4.61
C LYS A 176 23.94 -0.57 -4.05
N ILE A 177 23.02 -1.19 -3.29
CA ILE A 177 23.30 -2.46 -2.60
C ILE A 177 23.20 -3.68 -3.54
N PHE A 178 22.54 -3.55 -4.70
CA PHE A 178 22.41 -4.63 -5.69
C PHE A 178 23.40 -4.56 -6.87
N SER A 179 24.38 -3.65 -6.85
CA SER A 179 25.35 -3.48 -7.96
C SER A 179 26.76 -4.04 -7.70
N GLN A 180 27.00 -4.72 -6.56
CA GLN A 180 28.34 -5.22 -6.20
C GLN A 180 28.43 -6.75 -5.99
N SER A 181 27.55 -7.53 -6.60
CA SER A 181 27.62 -9.00 -6.54
C SER A 181 27.63 -9.65 -7.92
N SER A 182 28.51 -9.16 -8.78
CA SER A 182 28.88 -9.83 -10.04
C SER A 182 30.34 -9.57 -10.42
N VAL A 183 31.28 -9.93 -9.54
CA VAL A 183 32.63 -10.34 -9.95
C VAL A 183 33.17 -11.37 -8.95
N SER A 184 33.13 -12.64 -9.34
CA SER A 184 34.23 -13.61 -9.20
C SER A 184 33.86 -14.89 -9.92
#